data_AF-A0AAP5EYM0-F1
#
_entry.id   AF-A0AAP5EYM0-F1
#
_cell.length_a   1.000
_cell.length_b   1.000
_cell.length_c   1.000
_cell.angle_alpha   90.00
_cell.angle_beta   90.00
_cell.angle_gamma   90.00
#
_symmetry.space_group_name_H-M   'P 1'
#
loop_
_entity.id
_entity.type
_entity.pdbx_description
1 polymer ?
#
loop_
_entity_poly.entity_id
_entity_poly.type
_entity_poly.pdbx_seq_one_letter_code
_entity_poly.pdbx_strand_id
1 'polypeptide(L)'
;MGSINPQGGTRRGADIVGGGVGEGPGPDIMAAATLDGDKVMSSDGEHVGKISDIMLDVRNGHIAYAVLSEGGFLGMGSNLHAIPWSALTLDTNEKCFVVDITAQRLKDDPGFDKDHWPTMADAKWGELTYSYYNREPYWSATHEVVESDPSIRPSEH
;
A
#
# COMPACT_ATOMS: atom_id res chain seq x y z
N MET A 1 10.61 -12.22 31.38
CA MET A 1 9.30 -11.52 31.32
C MET A 1 8.94 -11.38 29.86
N GLY A 2 7.84 -12.01 29.44
CA GLY A 2 7.13 -11.79 28.18
C GLY A 2 7.86 -12.11 26.87
N SER A 3 7.94 -13.39 26.50
CA SER A 3 8.20 -13.80 25.11
C SER A 3 6.97 -13.41 24.27
N ILE A 4 7.12 -12.42 23.39
CA ILE A 4 6.10 -12.12 22.37
C ILE A 4 6.16 -13.27 21.36
N ASN A 5 5.11 -14.07 21.35
CA ASN A 5 4.91 -15.16 20.42
C ASN A 5 4.05 -14.58 19.28
N PRO A 6 4.61 -14.23 18.11
CA PRO A 6 3.80 -13.75 17.00
C PRO A 6 3.13 -14.99 16.40
N GLN A 7 1.96 -15.36 16.91
CA GLN A 7 1.13 -16.34 16.19
C GLN A 7 0.70 -15.72 14.86
N GLY A 8 0.99 -16.46 13.79
CA GLY A 8 0.81 -16.05 12.42
C GLY A 8 -0.64 -15.81 12.08
N GLY A 9 -0.93 -14.58 11.66
CA GLY A 9 -1.98 -14.28 10.70
C GLY A 9 -1.29 -13.63 9.52
N THR A 10 -1.57 -14.10 8.31
CA THR A 10 -1.19 -13.45 7.06
C THR A 10 -1.81 -12.04 7.04
N ARG A 11 -1.06 -11.03 7.47
CA ARG A 11 -1.47 -9.63 7.41
C ARG A 11 -1.45 -9.20 5.95
N ARG A 12 -2.64 -8.98 5.39
CA ARG A 12 -2.85 -8.70 3.95
C ARG A 12 -2.91 -7.20 3.61
N GLY A 13 -2.74 -6.32 4.58
CA GLY A 13 -2.86 -4.86 4.41
C GLY A 13 -1.89 -4.08 5.29
N ALA A 14 -2.05 -2.76 5.34
CA ALA A 14 -1.19 -1.88 6.13
C ALA A 14 -1.23 -2.26 7.62
N ASP A 15 -0.06 -2.25 8.26
CA ASP A 15 0.05 -2.40 9.71
C ASP A 15 -0.36 -1.10 10.41
N ILE A 16 -0.80 -1.19 11.68
CA ILE A 16 -1.14 -0.03 12.49
C ILE A 16 -0.31 -0.09 13.77
N VAL A 17 0.36 1.02 14.11
CA VAL A 17 1.09 1.19 15.37
C VAL A 17 0.59 2.42 16.13
N GLY A 18 0.76 2.36 17.45
CA GLY A 18 0.26 3.38 18.38
C GLY A 18 -1.12 3.06 18.94
N GLY A 19 -1.76 4.07 19.53
CA GLY A 19 -3.06 3.94 20.14
C GLY A 19 -3.83 5.25 20.11
N GLY A 20 -5.06 5.20 19.64
CA GLY A 20 -5.93 6.37 19.59
C GLY A 20 -7.17 6.13 18.75
N VAL A 21 -8.32 6.06 19.40
CA VAL A 21 -9.61 6.27 18.75
C VAL A 21 -9.82 7.78 18.68
N GLY A 22 -9.50 8.39 17.54
CA GLY A 22 -9.90 9.78 17.28
C GLY A 22 -11.41 9.92 17.21
N GLU A 23 -11.92 11.14 17.02
CA GLU A 23 -13.33 11.33 16.60
C GLU A 23 -13.48 10.85 15.16
N GLY A 24 -13.75 9.55 15.00
CA GLY A 24 -13.91 8.94 13.68
C GLY A 24 -13.90 7.41 13.75
N PRO A 25 -14.11 6.74 12.61
CA PRO A 25 -14.17 5.28 12.54
C PRO A 25 -12.81 4.56 12.78
N GLY A 26 -11.72 5.31 12.90
CA GLY A 26 -10.34 4.80 12.91
C GLY A 26 -9.84 4.26 14.25
N PRO A 27 -8.62 3.68 14.27
CA PRO A 27 -7.69 3.62 13.14
C PRO A 27 -7.91 2.42 12.20
N ASP A 28 -8.71 1.43 12.60
CA ASP A 28 -8.93 0.21 11.81
C ASP A 28 -9.79 0.43 10.54
N ILE A 29 -10.71 1.40 10.58
CA ILE A 29 -11.54 1.81 9.43
C ILE A 29 -11.44 3.32 9.29
N MET A 30 -10.92 3.82 8.16
CA MET A 30 -10.78 5.26 7.93
C MET A 30 -11.45 5.66 6.63
N ALA A 31 -11.95 6.89 6.57
CA ALA A 31 -12.39 7.44 5.30
C ALA A 31 -11.15 7.69 4.44
N ALA A 32 -11.16 7.31 3.16
CA ALA A 32 -10.01 7.53 2.29
C ALA A 32 -9.58 9.03 2.26
N ALA A 33 -10.56 9.93 2.32
CA ALA A 33 -10.32 11.38 2.38
C ALA A 33 -9.55 11.86 3.64
N THR A 34 -9.54 11.09 4.73
CA THR A 34 -8.75 11.45 5.92
C THR A 34 -7.28 11.10 5.78
N LEU A 35 -6.90 10.34 4.75
CA LEU A 35 -5.53 9.90 4.49
C LEU A 35 -4.84 10.74 3.42
N ASP A 36 -5.59 11.53 2.65
CA ASP A 36 -5.02 12.47 1.68
C ASP A 36 -4.18 13.53 2.39
N GLY A 37 -2.95 13.72 1.92
CA GLY A 37 -1.98 14.63 2.50
C GLY A 37 -1.19 14.10 3.70
N ASP A 38 -1.47 12.88 4.18
CA ASP A 38 -0.71 12.27 5.27
C ASP A 38 0.76 12.12 4.87
N LYS A 39 1.66 12.47 5.80
CA LYS A 39 3.10 12.38 5.58
C LYS A 39 3.50 10.92 5.43
N VAL A 40 4.45 10.66 4.53
CA VAL A 40 5.07 9.35 4.40
C VAL A 40 6.54 9.44 4.78
N MET A 41 6.94 8.59 5.71
CA MET A 41 8.31 8.43 6.18
C MET A 41 8.89 7.12 5.62
N SER A 42 10.16 7.11 5.27
CA SER A 42 10.88 5.89 4.91
C SER A 42 11.29 5.07 6.14
N SER A 43 11.75 3.84 5.92
CA SER A 43 12.20 2.95 7.00
C SER A 43 13.47 3.42 7.71
N ASP A 44 14.24 4.32 7.09
CA ASP A 44 15.39 5.03 7.68
C ASP A 44 15.03 6.39 8.30
N GLY A 45 13.74 6.72 8.38
CA GLY A 45 13.23 7.88 9.13
C GLY A 45 13.29 9.21 8.38
N GLU A 46 13.45 9.21 7.06
CA GLU A 46 13.38 10.43 6.24
C GLU A 46 11.94 10.71 5.77
N HIS A 47 11.58 11.99 5.64
CA HIS A 47 10.33 12.39 5.02
C HIS A 47 10.46 12.27 3.50
N VAL A 48 9.62 11.43 2.88
CA VAL A 48 9.72 11.11 1.45
C VAL A 48 8.55 11.64 0.61
N GLY A 49 7.53 12.19 1.24
CA GLY A 49 6.41 12.81 0.53
C GLY A 49 5.09 12.71 1.29
N LYS A 50 4.00 12.68 0.54
CA LYS A 50 2.65 12.58 1.11
C LYS A 50 1.77 11.65 0.29
N ILE A 51 0.79 11.04 0.93
CA ILE A 51 -0.29 10.36 0.23
C ILE A 51 -1.07 11.40 -0.58
N SER A 52 -1.37 11.07 -1.83
CA SER A 52 -2.18 11.88 -2.75
C SER A 52 -3.47 11.17 -3.14
N ASP A 53 -3.40 9.86 -3.36
CA ASP A 53 -4.56 9.05 -3.73
C ASP A 53 -4.47 7.65 -3.12
N ILE A 54 -5.64 7.00 -3.00
CA ILE A 54 -5.77 5.59 -2.63
C ILE A 54 -6.51 4.87 -3.74
N MET A 55 -5.90 3.83 -4.28
CA MET A 55 -6.45 3.08 -5.40
C MET A 55 -7.22 1.86 -4.93
N LEU A 56 -8.50 1.81 -5.30
CA LEU A 56 -9.42 0.73 -4.97
C LEU A 56 -9.53 -0.25 -6.14
N ASP A 57 -9.30 -1.54 -5.88
CA ASP A 57 -9.79 -2.62 -6.72
C ASP A 57 -11.30 -2.78 -6.49
N VAL A 58 -12.08 -2.23 -7.43
CA VAL A 58 -13.53 -2.21 -7.37
C VAL A 58 -14.15 -3.61 -7.44
N ARG A 59 -13.49 -4.57 -8.12
CA ARG A 59 -14.05 -5.92 -8.29
C ARG A 59 -13.97 -6.73 -7.01
N ASN A 60 -12.86 -6.60 -6.29
CA ASN A 60 -12.58 -7.37 -5.08
C ASN A 60 -12.83 -6.58 -3.79
N GLY A 61 -13.07 -5.26 -3.87
CA GLY A 61 -13.31 -4.40 -2.73
C GLY A 61 -12.07 -4.20 -1.85
N HIS A 62 -10.87 -4.23 -2.45
CA HIS A 62 -9.59 -4.14 -1.74
C HIS A 62 -8.81 -2.90 -2.16
N ILE A 63 -8.01 -2.34 -1.25
CA ILE A 63 -7.05 -1.31 -1.62
C ILE A 63 -5.89 -1.98 -2.36
N ALA A 64 -5.63 -1.56 -3.59
CA ALA A 64 -4.53 -2.06 -4.39
C ALA A 64 -3.21 -1.41 -3.95
N TYR A 65 -3.16 -0.08 -3.89
CA TYR A 65 -1.99 0.68 -3.47
C TYR A 65 -2.36 2.12 -3.11
N ALA A 66 -1.48 2.79 -2.38
CA ALA A 66 -1.52 4.23 -2.21
C ALA A 66 -0.58 4.92 -3.20
N VAL A 67 -0.88 6.17 -3.53
CA VAL A 67 -0.05 6.99 -4.41
C VAL A 67 0.67 8.04 -3.58
N LEU A 68 2.00 7.91 -3.54
CA LEU A 68 2.89 8.88 -2.93
C LEU A 68 3.25 9.96 -3.94
N SER A 69 3.12 11.22 -3.54
CA SER A 69 3.67 12.36 -4.28
C SER A 69 4.97 12.82 -3.63
N GLU A 70 6.08 12.74 -4.37
CA GLU A 70 7.36 13.33 -3.99
C GLU A 70 7.42 14.79 -4.50
N GLY A 71 7.60 15.75 -3.59
CA GLY A 71 7.72 17.17 -3.93
C GLY A 71 6.40 17.91 -4.18
N GLY A 72 6.41 19.23 -3.94
CA GLY A 72 5.23 20.08 -4.18
C GLY A 72 5.19 21.37 -3.35
N PHE A 73 5.93 22.39 -3.77
CA PHE A 73 5.54 23.80 -3.58
C PHE A 73 5.94 24.75 -4.74
N LEU A 74 6.66 24.31 -5.78
CA LEU A 74 7.03 25.17 -6.93
C LEU A 74 7.16 24.39 -8.25
N GLY A 75 6.02 24.00 -8.84
CA GLY A 75 5.84 23.99 -10.31
C GLY A 75 6.76 23.15 -11.22
N MET A 76 7.51 22.15 -10.72
CA MET A 76 8.18 21.15 -11.55
C MET A 76 7.76 19.74 -11.12
N GLY A 77 7.32 18.95 -12.10
CA GLY A 77 6.94 17.52 -12.07
C GLY A 77 6.80 16.86 -10.71
N SER A 78 5.55 16.57 -10.30
CA SER A 78 5.30 15.61 -9.23
C SER A 78 5.59 14.21 -9.77
N ASN A 79 6.68 13.58 -9.33
CA ASN A 79 6.86 12.15 -9.51
C ASN A 79 5.93 11.44 -8.53
N LEU A 80 5.10 10.54 -9.08
CA LEU A 80 4.21 9.70 -8.29
C LEU A 80 4.81 8.31 -8.15
N HIS A 81 4.63 7.72 -6.97
CA HIS A 81 5.06 6.37 -6.67
C HIS A 81 3.87 5.56 -6.18
N ALA A 82 3.70 4.35 -6.72
CA ALA A 82 2.67 3.43 -6.27
C ALA A 82 3.24 2.54 -5.17
N ILE A 83 2.66 2.66 -3.98
CA ILE A 83 3.11 1.94 -2.79
C ILE A 83 2.07 0.86 -2.46
N PRO A 84 2.43 -0.43 -2.51
CA PRO A 84 1.54 -1.49 -2.08
C PRO A 84 0.98 -1.22 -0.69
N TRP A 85 -0.32 -1.43 -0.48
CA TRP A 85 -0.94 -1.15 0.82
C TRP A 85 -0.27 -1.93 1.96
N SER A 86 0.17 -3.16 1.69
CA SER A 86 0.91 -4.02 2.63
C SER A 86 2.36 -3.60 2.89
N ALA A 87 2.89 -2.60 2.19
CA ALA A 87 4.20 -2.00 2.46
C ALA A 87 4.12 -0.79 3.41
N LEU A 88 2.90 -0.37 3.77
CA LEU A 88 2.66 0.78 4.64
C LEU A 88 2.37 0.36 6.08
N THR A 89 2.80 1.20 7.01
CA THR A 89 2.40 1.16 8.42
C THR A 89 1.81 2.51 8.80
N LEU A 90 0.58 2.56 9.30
CA LEU A 90 -0.01 3.76 9.86
C LEU A 90 0.51 3.96 11.30
N ASP A 91 1.28 5.02 11.52
CA ASP A 91 1.67 5.48 12.86
C ASP A 91 0.67 6.53 13.34
N THR A 92 -0.21 6.11 14.25
CA THR A 92 -1.25 6.97 14.80
C THR A 92 -0.73 8.00 15.82
N ASN A 93 0.44 7.76 16.41
CA ASN A 93 1.05 8.69 17.36
C ASN A 93 1.69 9.87 16.62
N GLU A 94 2.46 9.55 15.57
CA GLU A 94 3.15 10.53 14.73
C GLU A 94 2.28 11.08 13.59
N LYS A 95 1.08 10.49 13.38
CA LYS A 95 0.11 10.86 12.34
C LYS A 95 0.74 10.84 10.95
N CYS A 96 1.36 9.72 10.62
CA CYS A 96 2.03 9.51 9.34
C CYS A 96 1.94 8.04 8.92
N PHE A 97 2.26 7.79 7.65
CA PHE A 97 2.59 6.46 7.19
C PHE A 97 4.10 6.25 7.19
N VAL A 98 4.53 5.03 7.49
CA VAL A 98 5.89 4.56 7.29
C VAL A 98 5.88 3.53 6.17
N VAL A 99 6.71 3.71 5.15
CA VAL A 99 6.93 2.73 4.07
C VAL A 99 8.15 1.87 4.38
N ASP A 100 8.04 0.56 4.20
CA ASP A 100 9.13 -0.41 4.43
C ASP A 100 10.18 -0.40 3.30
N ILE A 101 10.77 0.76 3.04
CA ILE A 101 11.85 0.96 2.07
C ILE A 101 12.68 2.20 2.46
N THR A 102 13.96 2.22 2.11
CA THR A 102 14.82 3.38 2.36
C THR A 102 14.48 4.55 1.43
N ALA A 103 14.74 5.77 1.88
CA ALA A 103 14.47 6.96 1.07
C ALA A 103 15.25 6.97 -0.25
N GLN A 104 16.50 6.52 -0.24
CA GLN A 104 17.30 6.43 -1.46
C GLN A 104 16.70 5.47 -2.48
N ARG A 105 16.24 4.29 -2.04
CA ARG A 105 15.66 3.32 -2.95
C ARG A 105 14.36 3.85 -3.54
N LEU A 106 13.52 4.48 -2.73
CA LEU A 106 12.30 5.14 -3.23
C LEU A 106 12.60 6.25 -4.26
N LYS A 107 13.67 7.05 -4.08
CA LYS A 107 14.11 8.05 -5.08
C LYS A 107 14.59 7.42 -6.39
N ASP A 108 15.10 6.19 -6.32
CA ASP A 108 15.53 5.41 -7.49
C ASP A 108 14.34 4.70 -8.18
N ASP A 109 13.13 4.75 -7.61
CA ASP A 109 11.91 4.23 -8.23
C ASP A 109 11.57 5.11 -9.46
N PRO A 110 11.42 4.51 -10.66
CA PRO A 110 11.09 5.26 -11.87
C PRO A 110 9.79 6.06 -11.78
N GLY A 111 8.87 5.68 -10.88
CA GLY A 111 7.61 6.39 -10.66
C GLY A 111 6.74 6.50 -11.92
N PHE A 112 5.77 7.40 -11.88
CA PHE A 112 4.93 7.76 -13.02
C PHE A 112 4.44 9.22 -12.93
N ASP A 113 3.95 9.74 -14.05
CA ASP A 113 3.44 11.10 -14.16
C ASP A 113 1.92 11.13 -13.91
N LYS A 114 1.46 12.13 -13.16
CA LYS A 114 0.03 12.33 -12.81
C LYS A 114 -0.90 12.54 -14.00
N ASP A 115 -0.36 12.93 -15.16
CA ASP A 115 -1.11 13.18 -16.41
C ASP A 115 -1.07 11.95 -17.33
N HIS A 116 -0.20 10.97 -17.03
CA HIS A 116 -0.03 9.74 -17.81
C HIS A 116 -0.01 8.51 -16.90
N TRP A 117 -1.13 8.25 -16.23
CA TRP A 117 -1.29 7.05 -15.43
C TRP A 117 -1.16 5.81 -16.31
N PRO A 118 -0.38 4.79 -15.91
CA PRO A 118 -0.35 3.52 -16.61
C PRO A 118 -1.75 2.93 -16.64
N THR A 119 -2.09 2.11 -17.64
CA THR A 119 -3.40 1.44 -17.68
C THR A 119 -3.55 0.58 -16.45
N MET A 120 -4.27 1.08 -15.45
CA MET A 120 -4.28 0.67 -14.04
C MET A 120 -4.79 -0.76 -13.78
N ALA A 121 -5.27 -1.43 -14.83
CA ALA A 121 -5.70 -2.81 -14.84
C ALA A 121 -4.62 -3.78 -15.38
N ASP A 122 -3.44 -3.27 -15.73
CA ASP A 122 -2.33 -4.12 -16.15
C ASP A 122 -1.76 -4.85 -14.93
N ALA A 123 -2.17 -6.10 -14.76
CA ALA A 123 -1.67 -7.00 -13.73
C ALA A 123 -0.14 -7.06 -13.71
N LYS A 124 0.52 -6.88 -14.86
CA LYS A 124 1.99 -6.87 -14.98
C LYS A 124 2.61 -5.67 -14.29
N TRP A 125 1.96 -4.50 -14.34
CA TRP A 125 2.44 -3.32 -13.62
C TRP A 125 2.25 -3.51 -12.10
N GLY A 126 1.11 -4.06 -11.69
CA GLY A 126 0.89 -4.46 -10.30
C GLY A 126 1.95 -5.44 -9.80
N GLU A 127 2.24 -6.51 -10.54
CA GLU A 127 3.30 -7.49 -10.20
C GLU A 127 4.68 -6.84 -10.06
N LEU A 128 5.03 -5.90 -10.93
CA LEU A 128 6.30 -5.15 -10.85
C LEU A 128 6.36 -4.27 -9.61
N THR A 129 5.28 -3.54 -9.29
CA THR A 129 5.19 -2.73 -8.07
C THR A 129 5.36 -3.61 -6.84
N TYR A 130 4.57 -4.68 -6.70
CA TYR A 130 4.67 -5.58 -5.55
C TYR A 130 6.05 -6.24 -5.42
N SER A 131 6.65 -6.65 -6.53
CA SER A 131 8.00 -7.23 -6.55
C SER A 131 9.07 -6.22 -6.12
N TYR A 132 8.95 -4.96 -6.53
CA TYR A 132 9.90 -3.91 -6.15
C TYR A 132 9.96 -3.69 -4.63
N TYR A 133 8.79 -3.75 -3.97
CA TYR A 133 8.66 -3.67 -2.50
C TYR A 133 8.81 -5.01 -1.78
N ASN A 134 9.14 -6.09 -2.51
CA ASN A 134 9.24 -7.44 -1.96
C ASN A 134 7.99 -7.85 -1.14
N ARG A 135 6.81 -7.55 -1.69
CA ARG A 135 5.50 -7.90 -1.12
C ARG A 135 4.78 -8.87 -2.03
N GLU A 136 4.02 -9.78 -1.44
CA GLU A 136 3.11 -10.61 -2.22
C GLU A 136 1.88 -9.78 -2.65
N PRO A 137 1.46 -9.87 -3.92
CA PRO A 137 0.22 -9.27 -4.36
C PRO A 137 -0.98 -9.73 -3.52
N TYR A 138 -1.88 -8.81 -3.18
CA TYR A 138 -3.06 -9.16 -2.37
C TYR A 138 -3.97 -10.21 -3.05
N TRP A 139 -3.88 -10.34 -4.38
CA TRP A 139 -4.61 -11.32 -5.17
C TRP A 139 -3.96 -12.71 -5.21
N SER A 140 -2.72 -12.89 -4.75
CA SER A 140 -2.05 -14.20 -4.76
C SER A 140 -2.79 -15.23 -3.91
N ALA A 141 -3.39 -14.81 -2.79
CA ALA A 141 -4.22 -15.69 -1.95
C ALA A 141 -5.51 -16.17 -2.65
N THR A 142 -5.98 -15.49 -3.70
CA THR A 142 -7.15 -15.97 -4.46
C THR A 142 -6.81 -17.15 -5.38
N HIS A 143 -5.56 -17.27 -5.85
CA HIS A 143 -5.14 -18.43 -6.64
C HIS A 143 -5.02 -19.70 -5.79
N GLU A 144 -4.52 -19.61 -4.56
CA GLU A 144 -4.35 -20.79 -3.68
C GLU A 144 -5.70 -21.39 -3.26
N VAL A 145 -6.72 -20.56 -3.03
CA VAL A 145 -8.08 -21.02 -2.69
C VAL A 145 -8.79 -21.62 -3.92
N VAL A 146 -8.56 -21.07 -5.12
CA VAL A 146 -9.14 -21.61 -6.36
C VAL A 146 -8.51 -22.94 -6.76
N GLU A 147 -7.22 -23.13 -6.52
CA GLU A 147 -6.51 -24.37 -6.88
C GLU A 147 -6.76 -25.52 -5.87
N SER A 148 -7.04 -25.19 -4.61
CA SER A 148 -7.33 -26.17 -3.54
C SER A 148 -8.81 -26.56 -3.42
N ASP A 149 -9.73 -25.87 -4.10
CA ASP A 149 -11.14 -26.25 -4.17
C ASP A 149 -11.46 -27.10 -5.42
N PRO A 150 -11.68 -28.43 -5.27
CA PRO A 150 -12.00 -29.29 -6.41
C PRO A 150 -13.33 -28.96 -7.09
N SER A 151 -14.17 -28.11 -6.51
CA SER A 151 -15.46 -27.69 -7.07
C SER A 151 -15.37 -26.47 -8.03
N ILE A 152 -14.21 -25.83 -8.14
CA ILE A 152 -13.97 -24.66 -9.03
C ILE A 152 -13.21 -25.04 -10.31
N ARG A 153 -12.94 -26.33 -10.57
CA ARG A 153 -12.37 -26.74 -11.87
C ARG A 153 -13.34 -26.41 -13.00
N PRO A 154 -12.97 -25.59 -14.00
CA PRO A 154 -13.79 -25.44 -15.19
C PRO A 154 -13.92 -26.82 -15.83
N SER A 155 -15.15 -27.24 -16.08
CA SER A 155 -15.40 -28.43 -16.90
C SER A 155 -14.84 -28.17 -18.30
N GLU A 156 -13.71 -28.80 -18.61
CA GLU A 156 -13.13 -28.79 -19.96
C GLU A 156 -14.16 -29.38 -20.93
N HIS A 157 -14.46 -28.62 -22.00
CA HIS A 157 -15.27 -29.03 -23.14
C HIS A 157 -14.37 -29.19 -24.36
#